data_AF-A0A453AR99-F1
#
_entry.id   AF-A0A453AR99-F1
#
_cell.length_a   1.000
_cell.length_b   1.000
_cell.length_c   1.000
_cell.angle_alpha   90.00
_cell.angle_beta   90.00
_cell.angle_gamma   90.00
#
_symmetry.space_group_name_H-M   'P 1'
#
loop_
_entity.id
_entity.type
_entity.pdbx_description
1 polymer ?
#
loop_
_entity_poly.entity_id
_entity_poly.type
_entity_poly.pdbx_seq_one_letter_code
_entity_poly.pdbx_strand_id
1 'polypeptide(L)'
;MHPRYMHGAATSPEVKVYAYAAAQVKKALEVTHYLGGENYVFWGGREGYQTLLNTDMKRELEHLANFLQAAVNHKKKIGFNGTLLIEPKPQEPTKHQYDWDVATTFSFLQKFGLTGNF
;
A
#
# COMPACT_ATOMS: atom_id res chain seq x y z
N MET A 1 -5.25 -15.33 -5.28
CA MET A 1 -5.06 -13.90 -5.64
C MET A 1 -6.08 -13.52 -6.71
N HIS A 2 -6.70 -12.33 -6.65
CA HIS A 2 -7.74 -11.95 -7.63
C HIS A 2 -7.09 -11.40 -8.93
N PRO A 3 -7.54 -11.81 -10.13
CA PRO A 3 -6.97 -11.35 -11.42
C PRO A 3 -6.95 -9.83 -11.65
N ARG A 4 -7.70 -9.05 -10.86
CA ARG A 4 -7.80 -7.60 -11.00
C ARG A 4 -6.51 -6.87 -10.59
N TYR A 5 -5.73 -7.50 -9.70
CA TYR A 5 -4.49 -6.94 -9.15
C TYR A 5 -3.25 -7.35 -9.97
N MET A 6 -3.44 -7.83 -11.20
CA MET A 6 -2.35 -8.30 -12.05
C MET A 6 -1.28 -7.22 -12.27
N HIS A 7 -1.70 -5.95 -12.33
CA HIS A 7 -0.84 -4.79 -12.56
C HIS A 7 -0.70 -3.90 -11.32
N GLY A 8 -0.78 -4.48 -10.12
CA GLY A 8 -0.76 -3.72 -8.87
C GLY A 8 -2.15 -3.37 -8.36
N ALA A 9 -2.22 -2.82 -7.15
CA ALA A 9 -3.45 -2.38 -6.53
C ALA A 9 -3.43 -0.85 -6.42
N ALA A 10 -2.65 -0.30 -5.50
CA ALA A 10 -2.39 1.12 -5.40
C ALA A 10 -1.51 1.64 -6.55
N THR A 11 -0.63 0.81 -7.11
CA THR A 11 0.24 1.21 -8.23
C THR A 11 -0.39 0.93 -9.61
N SER A 12 -1.62 0.42 -9.65
CA SER A 12 -2.27 0.06 -10.90
C SER A 12 -2.34 1.23 -11.90
N PRO A 13 -2.12 0.98 -13.20
CA PRO A 13 -2.43 1.95 -14.24
C PRO A 13 -3.95 2.15 -14.42
N GLU A 14 -4.78 1.23 -13.91
CA GLU A 14 -6.23 1.30 -14.01
C GLU A 14 -6.88 1.93 -12.77
N VAL A 15 -7.47 3.12 -12.92
CA VAL A 15 -8.14 3.84 -11.82
C VAL A 15 -9.24 3.02 -11.13
N LYS A 16 -9.93 2.14 -11.87
CA LYS A 16 -10.96 1.26 -11.31
C LYS A 16 -10.37 0.24 -10.33
N VAL A 17 -9.16 -0.26 -10.59
CA VAL A 17 -8.46 -1.20 -9.70
C VAL A 17 -8.00 -0.46 -8.44
N TYR A 18 -7.45 0.74 -8.59
CA TYR A 18 -7.10 1.61 -7.46
C TYR A 18 -8.30 1.86 -6.54
N ALA A 19 -9.42 2.29 -7.11
CA ALA A 19 -10.65 2.57 -6.37
C ALA A 19 -11.18 1.33 -5.65
N TYR A 20 -11.11 0.16 -6.31
CA TYR A 20 -11.50 -1.10 -5.69
C TYR A 20 -10.58 -1.47 -4.51
N ALA A 21 -9.26 -1.35 -4.68
CA ALA A 21 -8.29 -1.61 -3.62
C ALA A 21 -8.54 -0.70 -2.41
N ALA A 22 -8.84 0.58 -2.65
CA ALA A 22 -9.14 1.54 -1.60
C ALA A 22 -10.42 1.16 -0.84
N ALA A 23 -11.47 0.73 -1.55
CA ALA A 23 -12.70 0.22 -0.93
C ALA A 23 -12.44 -1.04 -0.09
N GLN A 24 -11.60 -1.95 -0.58
CA GLN A 24 -11.22 -3.17 0.14
C GLN A 24 -10.44 -2.85 1.42
N VAL A 25 -9.44 -1.97 1.35
CA VAL A 25 -8.65 -1.53 2.51
C VAL A 25 -9.50 -0.76 3.51
N LYS A 26 -10.37 0.14 3.04
CA LYS A 26 -11.35 0.84 3.89
C LYS A 26 -12.16 -0.15 4.72
N LYS A 27 -12.73 -1.16 4.07
CA LYS A 27 -13.56 -2.16 4.76
C LYS A 27 -12.74 -3.04 5.69
N ALA A 28 -11.54 -3.45 5.28
CA ALA A 28 -10.65 -4.26 6.09
C ALA A 28 -10.23 -3.51 7.36
N LEU A 29 -9.84 -2.24 7.27
CA LEU A 29 -9.55 -1.36 8.42
C LEU A 29 -10.74 -1.24 9.37
N GLU A 30 -11.96 -1.06 8.85
CA GLU A 30 -13.18 -1.01 9.67
C GLU A 30 -13.42 -2.33 10.42
N VAL A 31 -13.18 -3.47 9.76
CA VAL A 31 -13.32 -4.79 10.39
C VAL A 31 -12.23 -5.02 11.43
N THR A 32 -10.97 -4.68 11.15
CA THR A 32 -9.87 -4.76 12.12
C THR A 32 -10.18 -3.92 13.35
N HIS A 33 -10.70 -2.70 13.16
CA HIS A 33 -11.13 -1.86 14.27
C HIS A 33 -12.26 -2.50 15.08
N TYR A 34 -13.31 -2.99 14.42
CA TYR A 34 -14.45 -3.64 15.07
C TYR A 34 -14.04 -4.87 15.89
N LEU A 35 -13.09 -5.66 15.38
CA LEU A 35 -12.58 -6.86 16.05
C LEU A 35 -11.51 -6.56 17.11
N GLY A 36 -11.18 -5.29 17.36
CA GLY A 36 -10.18 -4.90 18.36
C GLY A 36 -8.74 -5.27 17.98
N GLY A 37 -8.42 -5.35 16.68
CA GLY A 37 -7.07 -5.65 16.22
C GLY A 37 -6.05 -4.60 16.66
N GLU A 38 -4.89 -5.02 17.13
CA GLU A 38 -3.84 -4.11 17.59
C GLU A 38 -3.03 -3.50 16.45
N ASN A 39 -3.03 -4.13 15.28
CA ASN A 39 -2.25 -3.73 14.12
C ASN A 39 -3.03 -3.95 12.82
N TYR A 40 -2.64 -3.23 11.77
CA TYR A 40 -3.10 -3.46 10.39
C TYR A 40 -1.89 -3.44 9.45
N VAL A 41 -1.68 -4.53 8.71
CA VAL A 41 -0.50 -4.73 7.86
C VAL A 41 -0.79 -4.39 6.40
N PHE A 42 0.13 -3.70 5.76
CA PHE A 42 0.22 -3.51 4.32
C PHE A 42 1.39 -4.34 3.78
N TRP A 43 1.09 -5.29 2.90
CA TRP A 43 2.09 -6.04 2.15
C TRP A 43 1.93 -5.75 0.65
N GLY A 44 2.98 -5.20 0.03
CA GLY A 44 2.98 -4.74 -1.35
C GLY A 44 3.06 -5.84 -2.41
N GLY A 45 2.39 -6.99 -2.25
CA GLY A 45 2.61 -8.18 -3.07
C GLY A 45 2.43 -8.01 -4.60
N ARG A 46 1.82 -6.92 -5.08
CA ARG A 46 1.80 -6.54 -6.51
C ARG A 46 2.24 -5.10 -6.77
N GLU A 47 2.68 -4.40 -5.73
CA GLU A 47 3.10 -3.00 -5.79
C GLU A 47 4.58 -2.96 -6.20
N GLY A 48 4.79 -2.93 -7.51
CA GLY A 48 6.09 -3.07 -8.12
C GLY A 48 5.94 -3.31 -9.62
N TYR A 49 7.01 -3.74 -10.28
CA TYR A 49 7.00 -3.92 -11.73
C TYR A 49 7.51 -5.28 -12.18
N GLN A 50 7.13 -5.66 -13.40
CA GLN A 50 7.72 -6.79 -14.13
C GLN A 50 8.81 -6.30 -15.09
N THR A 51 8.62 -5.15 -15.71
CA THR A 51 9.59 -4.54 -16.62
C THR A 51 9.51 -3.02 -16.55
N LEU A 52 10.65 -2.35 -16.55
CA LEU A 52 10.69 -0.88 -16.58
C LEU A 52 10.22 -0.29 -17.91
N LEU A 53 10.21 -1.09 -18.98
CA LEU A 53 9.85 -0.63 -20.33
C LEU A 53 8.42 -0.08 -20.45
N ASN A 54 7.53 -0.45 -19.53
CA ASN A 54 6.14 0.00 -19.50
C ASN A 54 5.71 0.55 -18.13
N THR A 55 6.67 0.91 -17.27
CA THR A 55 6.40 1.35 -15.89
C THR A 55 6.72 2.83 -15.74
N ASP A 56 5.71 3.65 -15.43
CA ASP A 56 5.94 5.00 -14.89
C ASP A 56 6.11 4.91 -13.38
N MET A 57 7.34 4.64 -12.96
CA MET A 57 7.67 4.41 -11.55
C MET A 57 7.35 5.62 -10.66
N LYS A 58 7.52 6.84 -11.18
CA LYS A 58 7.26 8.05 -10.41
C LYS A 58 5.76 8.13 -10.07
N ARG A 59 4.91 7.98 -11.08
CA ARG A 59 3.44 7.96 -10.92
C ARG A 59 3.02 6.86 -9.95
N GLU A 60 3.58 5.66 -10.08
CA GLU A 60 3.24 4.52 -9.23
C GLU A 60 3.58 4.74 -7.76
N LEU A 61 4.77 5.27 -7.46
CA LEU A 61 5.16 5.61 -6.09
C LEU A 61 4.32 6.75 -5.50
N GLU A 62 3.98 7.78 -6.31
CA GLU A 62 3.09 8.86 -5.89
C GLU A 62 1.67 8.34 -5.59
N HIS A 63 1.15 7.42 -6.40
CA HIS A 63 -0.14 6.78 -6.17
C HIS A 63 -0.13 5.92 -4.90
N LEU A 64 0.93 5.13 -4.68
CA LEU A 64 1.11 4.33 -3.46
C LEU A 64 1.14 5.24 -2.22
N ALA A 65 1.86 6.36 -2.28
CA ALA A 65 1.91 7.33 -1.18
C ALA A 65 0.53 7.91 -0.87
N ASN A 66 -0.21 8.34 -1.90
CA ASN A 66 -1.58 8.84 -1.75
C ASN A 66 -2.52 7.79 -1.16
N PHE A 67 -2.36 6.53 -1.57
CA PHE A 67 -3.16 5.41 -1.06
C PHE A 67 -2.92 5.17 0.43
N LEU A 68 -1.65 5.12 0.85
CA LEU A 68 -1.26 4.95 2.25
C LEU A 68 -1.71 6.15 3.11
N GLN A 69 -1.57 7.38 2.59
CA GLN A 69 -2.08 8.57 3.28
C GLN A 69 -3.61 8.53 3.44
N ALA A 70 -4.35 8.04 2.44
CA ALA A 70 -5.80 7.86 2.56
C ALA A 70 -6.16 6.82 3.63
N ALA A 71 -5.40 5.73 3.76
CA ALA A 71 -5.58 4.76 4.84
C ALA A 71 -5.31 5.37 6.22
N VAL A 72 -4.24 6.17 6.37
CA VAL A 72 -3.96 6.93 7.60
C VAL A 72 -5.12 7.86 7.96
N ASN A 73 -5.66 8.59 6.97
CA ASN A 73 -6.78 9.49 7.18
C ASN A 73 -8.05 8.74 7.60
N HIS A 74 -8.31 7.58 6.98
CA HIS A 74 -9.46 6.74 7.34
C HIS A 74 -9.31 6.13 8.73
N LYS A 75 -8.11 5.64 9.10
CA LYS A 75 -7.77 5.19 10.46
C LYS A 75 -8.14 6.26 11.50
N LYS A 76 -7.72 7.51 11.28
CA LYS A 76 -8.05 8.65 12.16
C LYS A 76 -9.55 8.92 12.20
N LYS A 77 -10.21 8.91 11.04
CA LYS A 77 -11.66 9.15 10.91
C LYS A 77 -12.51 8.15 11.70
N ILE A 78 -12.13 6.87 11.72
CA ILE A 78 -12.88 5.82 12.43
C ILE A 78 -12.42 5.62 13.88
N GLY A 79 -11.42 6.36 14.36
CA GLY A 79 -10.89 6.21 15.71
C GLY A 79 -10.09 4.91 15.93
N PHE A 80 -9.53 4.33 14.86
CA PHE A 80 -8.70 3.13 14.98
C PHE A 80 -7.32 3.50 15.55
N ASN A 81 -7.00 2.96 16.73
CA ASN A 81 -5.74 3.27 17.43
C ASN A 81 -4.60 2.27 17.15
N GLY A 82 -4.87 1.16 16.45
CA GLY A 82 -3.86 0.14 16.16
C GLY A 82 -2.77 0.61 15.21
N THR A 83 -1.57 0.02 15.29
CA THR A 83 -0.41 0.42 14.49
C THR A 83 -0.60 0.03 13.02
N LEU A 84 -0.26 0.93 12.10
CA LEU A 84 -0.19 0.56 10.68
C LEU A 84 1.23 0.03 10.42
N LEU A 85 1.36 -1.09 9.75
CA LEU A 85 2.64 -1.73 9.50
C LEU A 85 2.85 -1.89 8.00
N ILE A 86 4.07 -1.72 7.51
CA ILE A 86 4.48 -2.15 6.17
C ILE A 86 5.34 -3.41 6.33
N GLU A 87 5.06 -4.43 5.54
CA GLU A 87 5.83 -5.68 5.49
C GLU A 87 6.72 -5.69 4.23
N PRO A 88 8.02 -5.38 4.34
CA PRO A 88 8.91 -5.33 3.19
C PRO A 88 9.15 -6.71 2.58
N LYS A 89 9.22 -6.78 1.26
CA LYS A 89 9.64 -7.96 0.51
C LYS A 89 10.34 -7.51 -0.77
N PRO A 90 11.50 -8.09 -1.15
CA PRO A 90 12.24 -7.64 -2.33
C PRO A 90 11.52 -7.95 -3.65
N GLN A 91 10.93 -9.14 -3.74
CA GLN A 91 10.38 -9.66 -4.99
C GLN A 91 9.45 -10.86 -4.72
N GLU A 92 8.90 -11.41 -5.81
CA GLU A 92 7.97 -12.53 -5.87
C GLU A 92 6.58 -12.18 -5.30
N PRO A 93 5.57 -11.94 -6.16
CA PRO A 93 5.49 -12.29 -7.58
C PRO A 93 5.93 -11.20 -8.58
N THR A 94 6.35 -10.02 -8.14
CA THR A 94 6.93 -9.00 -9.04
C THR A 94 8.43 -9.27 -9.29
N LYS A 95 8.97 -8.69 -10.36
CA LYS A 95 10.43 -8.68 -10.59
C LYS A 95 11.14 -7.79 -9.57
N HIS A 96 10.49 -6.71 -9.17
CA HIS A 96 10.92 -5.80 -8.12
C HIS A 96 9.68 -5.26 -7.40
N GLN A 97 9.60 -5.45 -6.08
CA GLN A 97 8.61 -4.79 -5.22
C GLN A 97 9.19 -3.48 -4.68
N TYR A 98 8.35 -2.46 -4.54
CA TYR A 98 8.81 -1.13 -4.10
C TYR A 98 9.23 -1.10 -2.63
N ASP A 99 8.58 -1.89 -1.78
CA ASP A 99 8.92 -2.14 -0.39
C ASP A 99 10.03 -3.19 -0.25
N TRP A 100 11.15 -2.98 -0.96
CA TRP A 100 12.18 -4.00 -1.18
C TRP A 100 12.79 -4.56 0.11
N ASP A 101 13.17 -3.66 1.00
CA ASP A 101 13.70 -3.94 2.34
C ASP A 101 13.30 -2.81 3.29
N VAL A 102 13.74 -2.91 4.55
CA VAL A 102 13.44 -1.89 5.57
C VAL A 102 14.00 -0.53 5.19
N ALA A 103 15.22 -0.46 4.62
CA ALA A 103 15.86 0.81 4.27
C ALA A 103 15.14 1.52 3.13
N THR A 104 14.75 0.78 2.09
CA THR A 104 14.03 1.27 0.92
C THR A 104 12.62 1.72 1.32
N THR A 105 11.93 0.91 2.13
CA THR A 105 10.61 1.24 2.67
C THR A 105 10.67 2.50 3.52
N PHE A 106 11.66 2.61 4.42
CA PHE A 106 11.84 3.79 5.26
C PHE A 106 12.16 5.04 4.42
N SER A 107 12.99 4.92 3.38
CA SER A 107 13.29 6.01 2.45
C SER A 107 12.03 6.51 1.73
N PHE A 108 11.16 5.59 1.28
CA PHE A 108 9.86 5.94 0.71
C PHE A 108 8.99 6.70 1.72
N LEU A 109 8.87 6.19 2.94
CA LEU A 109 8.09 6.85 4.00
C LEU A 109 8.62 8.24 4.33
N GLN A 110 9.94 8.42 4.39
CA GLN A 110 10.56 9.73 4.60
C GLN A 110 10.24 10.69 3.46
N LYS A 111 10.42 10.24 2.22
CA LYS A 111 10.18 11.05 1.02
C LYS A 111 8.77 11.60 0.94
N PHE A 112 7.77 10.82 1.36
CA PHE A 112 6.36 11.19 1.31
C PHE A 112 5.78 11.65 2.65
N GLY A 113 6.60 11.85 3.70
CA GLY A 113 6.15 12.37 4.99
C GLY A 113 5.26 11.41 5.79
N LEU A 114 5.41 10.10 5.62
CA LEU A 114 4.56 9.07 6.23
C LEU A 114 5.17 8.41 7.48
N THR A 115 6.44 8.65 7.81
CA THR A 115 7.17 7.98 8.91
C THR A 115 6.50 8.06 10.29
N GLY A 116 5.72 9.10 10.58
CA GLY A 116 5.02 9.24 11.86
C GLY A 116 3.70 8.47 11.95
N ASN A 117 3.29 7.76 10.89
CA ASN A 117 1.99 7.08 10.83
C ASN A 117 2.11 5.55 10.66
N PHE A 118 3.31 5.04 10.38
CA PHE A 118 3.64 3.64 10.11
C PHE A 118 4.83 3.19 10.97
#